data_AF-B0CZ94-F1
#
_entry.id   AF-B0CZ94-F1
#
_cell.length_a   1.000
_cell.length_b   1.000
_cell.length_c   1.000
_cell.angle_alpha   90.00
_cell.angle_beta   90.00
_cell.angle_gamma   90.00
#
_symmetry.space_group_name_H-M   'P 1'
#
loop_
_entity.id
_entity.type
_entity.pdbx_description
1 polymer ?
#
loop_
_entity_poly.entity_id
_entity_poly.type
_entity_poly.pdbx_seq_one_letter_code
_entity_poly.pdbx_strand_id
1 'polypeptide(L)'
;MPLFVPMLHLAMLFLNVYDSYKTLKFPPASSRRNDGLPSVRAMTQRKRDMKGCLAVWIVWCCFAVYERFGEAIISLFIPFYDEFKSIVLLFLILTRARGAEPIYLHIIRPLLKPFTSTLDAFLELLLMIGDFIFALSTFPIQRGLALYHTL
;
A
#
# COMPACT_ATOMS: atom_id res chain seq x y z
N MET A 1 -24.21 1.31 12.24
CA MET A 1 -23.81 2.65 12.79
C MET A 1 -23.03 3.44 11.73
N PRO A 2 -23.59 4.54 11.17
CA PRO A 2 -23.04 5.19 9.96
C PRO A 2 -21.66 5.84 10.13
N LEU A 3 -21.18 6.03 11.37
CA LEU A 3 -19.91 6.70 11.65
C LEU A 3 -18.77 5.74 12.03
N PHE A 4 -19.08 4.54 12.52
CA PHE A 4 -18.06 3.64 13.05
C PHE A 4 -17.17 3.05 11.96
N VAL A 5 -17.78 2.58 10.86
CA VAL A 5 -17.04 2.00 9.72
C VAL A 5 -16.11 3.03 9.05
N PRO A 6 -16.55 4.27 8.75
CA PRO A 6 -15.65 5.31 8.24
C PRO A 6 -14.48 5.62 9.17
N MET A 7 -14.70 5.65 10.49
CA MET A 7 -13.61 5.87 11.45
C MET A 7 -12.59 4.73 11.42
N LEU A 8 -13.04 3.48 11.34
CA LEU A 8 -12.14 2.34 11.22
C LEU A 8 -11.34 2.37 9.90
N HIS A 9 -11.95 2.77 8.80
CA HIS A 9 -11.26 2.98 7.52
C HIS A 9 -10.22 4.09 7.59
N LEU A 10 -10.56 5.21 8.23
CA LEU A 10 -9.61 6.30 8.45
C LEU A 10 -8.43 5.86 9.32
N ALA A 11 -8.70 5.11 10.40
CA ALA A 11 -7.67 4.55 11.25
C ALA A 11 -6.78 3.57 10.48
N MET A 12 -7.37 2.70 9.66
CA MET A 12 -6.65 1.75 8.80
C MET A 12 -5.75 2.49 7.80
N LEU A 13 -6.27 3.55 7.16
CA LEU A 13 -5.50 4.41 6.25
C LEU A 13 -4.32 5.03 6.98
N PHE A 14 -4.57 5.65 8.14
CA PHE A 14 -3.52 6.31 8.93
C PHE A 14 -2.42 5.33 9.33
N LEU A 15 -2.80 4.16 9.84
CA LEU A 15 -1.86 3.12 10.23
C LEU A 15 -1.08 2.58 9.02
N ASN A 16 -1.74 2.36 7.88
CA ASN A 16 -1.07 1.89 6.66
C ASN A 16 -0.06 2.91 6.13
N VAL A 17 -0.42 4.19 6.11
CA VAL A 17 0.48 5.29 5.74
C VAL A 17 1.67 5.37 6.71
N TYR A 18 1.41 5.26 8.01
CA TYR A 18 2.46 5.26 9.03
C TYR A 18 3.46 4.10 8.86
N ASP A 19 2.96 2.89 8.62
CA ASP A 19 3.82 1.72 8.39
C ASP A 19 4.58 1.80 7.07
N SER A 20 3.96 2.32 6.00
CA SER A 20 4.65 2.62 4.74
C SER A 20 5.77 3.64 4.95
N TYR A 21 5.49 4.73 5.67
CA TYR A 21 6.51 5.71 6.02
C TYR A 21 7.67 5.11 6.83
N LYS A 22 7.37 4.27 7.82
CA LYS A 22 8.38 3.61 8.66
C LYS A 22 9.22 2.60 7.87
N THR A 23 8.61 1.83 6.98
CA THR A 23 9.30 0.79 6.18
C THR A 23 10.13 1.38 5.03
N LEU A 24 9.74 2.54 4.51
CA LEU A 24 10.50 3.23 3.47
C LEU A 24 11.80 3.85 4.00
N LYS A 25 11.86 4.24 5.27
CA LYS A 25 13.10 4.74 5.89
C LYS A 25 14.24 3.73 5.76
N PHE A 26 15.40 4.21 5.30
CA PHE A 26 16.58 3.36 5.20
C PHE A 26 17.08 2.97 6.60
N PRO A 27 17.52 1.71 6.79
CA PRO A 27 18.07 1.28 8.06
C PRO A 27 19.34 2.08 8.36
N PRO A 28 19.58 2.48 9.63
CA PRO A 28 20.78 3.21 9.98
C PRO A 28 22.03 2.41 9.62
N ALA A 29 23.04 3.11 9.11
CA ALA A 29 24.35 2.56 8.83
C ALA A 29 24.91 1.86 10.08
N SER A 30 25.42 0.63 9.93
CA SER A 30 25.94 -0.10 11.08
C SER A 30 27.26 0.52 11.52
N SER A 31 27.24 1.19 12.67
CA SER A 31 28.29 2.11 13.14
C SER A 31 29.60 1.44 13.59
N ARG A 32 29.82 0.14 13.36
CA ARG A 32 30.93 -0.56 14.02
C ARG A 32 31.74 -1.57 13.21
N ARG A 33 31.40 -1.88 11.94
CA ARG A 33 32.13 -2.96 11.25
C ARG A 33 32.25 -2.88 9.73
N ASN A 34 31.54 -1.98 9.05
CA ASN A 34 31.42 -2.09 7.58
C ASN A 34 31.17 -0.74 6.89
N ASP A 35 32.08 0.22 7.01
CA ASP A 35 32.15 1.45 6.18
C ASP A 35 30.81 2.16 5.88
N GLY A 36 29.93 2.24 6.88
CA GLY A 36 28.62 2.90 6.73
C GLY A 36 27.58 2.12 5.90
N LEU A 37 27.90 0.93 5.39
CA LEU A 37 26.96 0.09 4.64
C LEU A 37 25.97 -0.61 5.59
N PRO A 38 24.68 -0.72 5.21
CA PRO A 38 23.68 -1.44 5.98
C PRO A 38 23.96 -2.94 5.97
N SER A 39 23.75 -3.61 7.10
CA SER A 39 23.92 -5.07 7.21
C SER A 39 22.99 -5.80 6.23
N VAL A 40 23.49 -6.86 5.59
CA VAL A 40 22.68 -7.75 4.72
C VAL A 40 21.41 -8.21 5.42
N ARG A 41 21.49 -8.51 6.73
CA ARG A 41 20.32 -8.91 7.54
C ARG A 41 19.29 -7.79 7.71
N ALA A 42 19.73 -6.55 7.84
CA ALA A 42 18.83 -5.40 7.94
C ALA A 42 18.12 -5.15 6.60
N MET A 43 18.82 -5.33 5.48
CA MET A 43 18.24 -5.22 4.13
C MET A 43 17.23 -6.32 3.83
N THR A 44 17.50 -7.57 4.22
CA THR A 44 16.55 -8.67 4.04
C THR A 44 15.31 -8.52 4.92
N GLN A 45 15.48 -8.05 6.17
CA GLN A 45 14.35 -7.76 7.06
C GLN A 45 13.47 -6.64 6.48
N ARG A 46 14.06 -5.54 6.01
CA ARG A 46 13.31 -4.45 5.36
C ARG A 46 12.52 -4.93 4.15
N LYS A 47 13.10 -5.79 3.30
CA LYS A 47 12.41 -6.36 2.15
C LYS A 47 11.18 -7.19 2.58
N ARG A 48 11.29 -7.93 3.69
CA ARG A 48 10.17 -8.69 4.26
C ARG A 48 9.10 -7.76 4.81
N ASP A 49 9.49 -6.76 5.60
CA ASP A 49 8.55 -5.81 6.20
C ASP A 49 7.80 -5.01 5.12
N MET A 50 8.47 -4.65 4.03
CA MET A 50 7.85 -3.98 2.88
C MET A 50 6.85 -4.88 2.15
N LYS A 51 7.15 -6.16 1.96
CA LYS A 51 6.18 -7.13 1.42
C LYS A 51 4.95 -7.28 2.32
N GLY A 52 5.17 -7.36 3.63
CA GLY A 52 4.10 -7.41 4.61
C GLY A 52 3.22 -6.17 4.56
N CYS A 53 3.82 -4.97 4.50
CA CYS A 53 3.09 -3.71 4.36
C CYS A 53 2.24 -3.66 3.07
N LEU A 54 2.80 -4.09 1.94
CA LEU A 54 2.07 -4.17 0.67
C LEU A 54 0.91 -5.18 0.73
N ALA A 55 1.09 -6.32 1.40
CA ALA A 55 0.02 -7.30 1.58
C ALA A 55 -1.18 -6.69 2.34
N VAL A 56 -0.92 -5.88 3.38
CA VAL A 56 -1.99 -5.17 4.11
C VAL A 56 -2.75 -4.21 3.18
N TRP A 57 -2.04 -3.44 2.37
CA TRP A 57 -2.65 -2.54 1.38
C TRP A 57 -3.55 -3.29 0.40
N ILE A 58 -3.05 -4.39 -0.16
CA ILE A 58 -3.81 -5.19 -1.14
C ILE A 58 -5.07 -5.78 -0.50
N VAL A 59 -4.94 -6.40 0.67
CA VAL A 59 -6.09 -7.00 1.38
C VAL A 59 -7.14 -5.93 1.71
N TRP A 60 -6.70 -4.75 2.16
CA TRP A 60 -7.61 -3.65 2.45
C TRP A 60 -8.30 -3.11 1.18
N CYS A 61 -7.59 -2.96 0.07
CA CYS A 61 -8.18 -2.57 -1.21
C CYS A 61 -9.22 -3.59 -1.69
N CYS A 62 -8.94 -4.89 -1.59
CA CYS A 62 -9.91 -5.94 -1.92
C CYS A 62 -11.15 -5.84 -1.03
N PHE A 63 -10.96 -5.59 0.27
CA PHE A 63 -12.08 -5.39 1.19
C PHE A 63 -12.91 -4.16 0.81
N ALA A 64 -12.27 -3.02 0.51
CA ALA A 64 -12.95 -1.79 0.12
C ALA A 64 -13.74 -1.94 -1.21
N VAL A 65 -13.20 -2.68 -2.18
CA VAL A 65 -13.91 -3.04 -3.42
C VAL A 65 -15.13 -3.88 -3.09
N TYR A 66 -14.95 -4.92 -2.25
CA TYR A 66 -16.04 -5.78 -1.83
C TYR A 66 -17.13 -5.03 -1.05
N GLU A 67 -16.79 -4.07 -0.20
CA GLU A 67 -17.78 -3.19 0.43
C GLU A 67 -18.60 -2.45 -0.63
N ARG A 68 -17.94 -1.80 -1.60
CA ARG A 68 -18.65 -1.03 -2.64
C ARG A 68 -19.59 -1.87 -3.50
N PHE A 69 -19.21 -3.10 -3.86
CA PHE A 69 -19.99 -3.94 -4.78
C PHE A 69 -20.91 -4.94 -4.07
N GLY A 70 -20.49 -5.46 -2.91
CA GLY A 70 -21.15 -6.53 -2.18
C GLY A 70 -22.20 -6.05 -1.16
N GLU A 71 -22.06 -4.83 -0.64
CA GLU A 71 -22.93 -4.33 0.44
C GLU A 71 -24.40 -4.23 0.02
N ALA A 72 -24.67 -3.79 -1.22
CA ALA A 72 -26.03 -3.72 -1.75
C ALA A 72 -26.69 -5.11 -1.90
N ILE A 73 -25.90 -6.13 -2.23
CA ILE A 73 -26.40 -7.50 -2.48
C ILE A 73 -26.57 -8.25 -1.15
N ILE A 74 -25.62 -8.09 -0.22
CA ILE A 74 -25.56 -8.88 1.02
C ILE A 74 -26.46 -8.32 2.10
N SER A 75 -26.61 -6.99 2.17
CA SER A 75 -27.53 -6.35 3.13
C SER A 75 -28.99 -6.73 2.89
N LEU A 76 -29.35 -7.19 1.67
CA LEU A 76 -30.69 -7.69 1.37
C LEU A 76 -30.96 -9.07 1.99
N PHE A 77 -29.91 -9.89 2.15
CA PHE A 77 -30.04 -11.29 2.57
C PHE A 77 -29.76 -11.54 4.04
N ILE A 78 -28.87 -10.77 4.67
CA ILE A 78 -28.43 -11.02 6.05
C ILE A 78 -28.65 -9.77 6.92
N PRO A 79 -29.66 -9.75 7.80
CA PRO A 79 -29.75 -8.72 8.83
C PRO A 79 -28.53 -8.87 9.77
N PHE A 80 -27.89 -7.75 10.15
CA PHE A 80 -26.64 -7.65 10.95
C PHE A 80 -25.28 -7.79 10.24
N TYR A 81 -25.24 -7.73 8.91
CA TYR A 81 -23.96 -7.77 8.19
C TYR A 81 -23.00 -6.61 8.53
N ASP A 82 -23.52 -5.42 8.84
CA ASP A 82 -22.74 -4.22 9.17
C ASP A 82 -21.83 -4.39 10.39
N GLU A 83 -22.28 -5.15 11.41
CA GLU A 83 -21.49 -5.40 12.61
C GLU A 83 -20.35 -6.38 12.31
N PHE A 84 -20.62 -7.43 11.53
CA PHE A 84 -19.60 -8.39 11.11
C PHE A 84 -18.50 -7.73 10.27
N LYS A 85 -18.89 -6.84 9.34
CA LYS A 85 -17.97 -6.02 8.54
C LYS A 85 -17.00 -5.24 9.44
N SER A 86 -17.51 -4.62 10.50
CA SER A 86 -16.69 -3.86 11.45
C SER A 86 -15.71 -4.74 12.24
N ILE A 87 -16.12 -5.95 12.63
CA ILE A 87 -15.27 -6.94 13.31
C ILE A 87 -14.14 -7.40 12.39
N VAL A 88 -14.44 -7.67 11.11
CA VAL A 88 -13.43 -8.04 10.12
C VAL A 88 -12.41 -6.91 9.93
N LEU A 89 -12.87 -5.67 9.81
CA LEU A 89 -11.96 -4.53 9.67
C LEU A 89 -11.10 -4.34 10.93
N LEU A 90 -11.69 -4.46 12.12
CA LEU A 90 -10.98 -4.37 13.39
C LEU A 90 -9.95 -5.50 13.53
N PHE A 91 -10.30 -6.72 13.15
CA PHE A 91 -9.38 -7.85 13.10
C PHE A 91 -8.20 -7.58 12.16
N LEU A 92 -8.45 -6.98 10.99
CA LEU A 92 -7.40 -6.61 10.04
C LEU A 92 -6.48 -5.51 10.61
N ILE A 93 -7.05 -4.52 11.31
CA ILE A 93 -6.30 -3.48 12.00
C ILE A 93 -5.42 -4.06 13.11
N LEU A 94 -5.91 -5.04 13.87
CA LEU A 94 -5.14 -5.66 14.96
C LEU A 94 -4.05 -6.62 14.46
N THR A 95 -4.36 -7.43 13.44
CA THR A 95 -3.43 -8.47 12.94
C THR A 95 -2.40 -7.94 11.94
N ARG A 96 -2.66 -6.79 11.29
CA ARG A 96 -1.72 -6.06 10.42
C ARG A 96 -1.06 -7.00 9.40
N ALA A 97 0.26 -6.86 9.22
CA ALA A 97 1.05 -7.66 8.28
C ALA A 97 1.04 -9.16 8.59
N ARG A 98 0.96 -9.57 9.87
CA ARG A 98 0.97 -10.99 10.23
C ARG A 98 -0.31 -11.72 9.82
N GLY A 99 -1.45 -11.03 9.83
CA GLY A 99 -2.73 -11.57 9.35
C GLY A 99 -2.93 -11.40 7.85
N ALA A 100 -2.46 -10.28 7.27
CA ALA A 100 -2.65 -10.00 5.86
C ALA A 100 -1.76 -10.85 4.94
N GLU A 101 -0.53 -11.20 5.36
CA GLU A 101 0.37 -12.07 4.56
C GLU A 101 -0.25 -13.43 4.19
N PRO A 102 -0.77 -14.25 5.14
CA PRO A 102 -1.36 -15.54 4.80
C PRO A 102 -2.63 -15.40 3.94
N ILE A 103 -3.46 -14.38 4.20
CA ILE A 103 -4.66 -14.08 3.39
C ILE A 103 -4.25 -13.77 1.95
N TYR A 104 -3.23 -12.92 1.78
CA TYR A 104 -2.72 -12.58 0.46
C TYR A 104 -2.18 -13.83 -0.25
N LEU A 105 -1.38 -14.65 0.43
CA LEU A 105 -0.75 -15.82 -0.19
C LEU A 105 -1.73 -16.94 -0.56
N HIS A 106 -2.79 -17.15 0.24
CA HIS A 106 -3.72 -18.27 0.04
C HIS A 106 -4.95 -17.90 -0.80
N ILE A 107 -5.46 -16.67 -0.67
CA ILE A 107 -6.72 -16.27 -1.31
C ILE A 107 -6.45 -15.36 -2.50
N ILE A 108 -5.71 -14.28 -2.28
CA ILE A 108 -5.58 -13.21 -3.28
C ILE A 108 -4.59 -13.61 -4.38
N ARG A 109 -3.46 -14.20 -4.02
CA ARG A 109 -2.41 -14.61 -4.96
C ARG A 109 -2.91 -15.56 -6.06
N PRO A 110 -3.67 -16.64 -5.79
CA PRO A 110 -4.19 -17.48 -6.88
C PRO A 110 -5.19 -16.73 -7.77
N LEU A 111 -5.98 -15.80 -7.23
CA LEU A 111 -6.90 -14.97 -8.01
C LEU A 111 -6.17 -13.97 -8.90
N LEU A 112 -5.05 -13.41 -8.43
CA LEU A 112 -4.23 -12.45 -9.18
C LEU A 112 -3.29 -13.10 -10.20
N LYS A 113 -2.90 -14.37 -9.98
CA LYS A 113 -1.97 -15.11 -10.86
C LYS A 113 -2.30 -15.01 -12.36
N PRO A 114 -3.55 -15.17 -12.83
CA PRO A 114 -3.86 -15.04 -14.26
C PRO A 114 -3.75 -13.60 -14.78
N PHE A 115 -3.86 -12.60 -13.90
CA PHE A 115 -3.86 -11.18 -14.27
C PHE A 115 -2.50 -10.51 -14.10
N THR A 116 -1.45 -11.23 -13.69
CA THR A 116 -0.13 -10.64 -13.42
C THR A 116 0.42 -9.91 -14.65
N SER A 117 0.32 -10.49 -15.83
CA SER A 117 0.81 -9.86 -17.07
C SER A 117 0.09 -8.54 -17.37
N THR A 118 -1.22 -8.51 -17.14
CA THR A 118 -2.02 -7.29 -17.32
C THR A 118 -1.64 -6.23 -16.28
N LEU A 119 -1.47 -6.64 -15.02
CA LEU A 119 -1.08 -5.72 -13.94
C LEU A 119 0.31 -5.15 -14.14
N ASP A 120 1.28 -5.95 -14.58
CA ASP A 120 2.63 -5.50 -14.90
C ASP A 120 2.60 -4.48 -16.04
N ALA A 121 1.81 -4.72 -17.10
CA ALA A 121 1.62 -3.77 -18.19
C ALA A 121 0.95 -2.46 -17.74
N PHE A 122 -0.06 -2.52 -16.87
CA PHE A 122 -0.69 -1.33 -16.29
C PHE A 122 0.30 -0.53 -15.42
N LEU A 123 1.16 -1.22 -14.68
CA LEU A 123 2.17 -0.59 -13.84
C LEU A 123 3.22 0.11 -14.70
N GLU A 124 3.70 -0.54 -15.77
CA GLU A 124 4.63 0.05 -16.73
C GLU A 124 4.02 1.29 -17.41
N LEU A 125 2.75 1.23 -17.84
CA LEU A 125 2.04 2.38 -18.37
C LEU A 125 1.96 3.53 -17.36
N LEU A 126 1.62 3.24 -16.10
CA LEU A 126 1.58 4.24 -15.03
C LEU A 126 2.93 4.89 -14.77
N LEU A 127 4.01 4.11 -14.80
CA LEU A 127 5.37 4.63 -14.67
C LEU A 127 5.72 5.54 -15.84
N MET A 128 5.43 5.12 -17.08
CA MET A 128 5.67 5.93 -18.28
C MET A 128 4.92 7.27 -18.21
N ILE A 129 3.65 7.24 -17.78
CA ILE A 129 2.85 8.46 -17.55
C ILE A 129 3.48 9.32 -16.45
N GLY A 130 3.91 8.70 -15.34
CA GLY A 130 4.58 9.39 -14.24
C GLY A 130 5.87 10.09 -14.67
N ASP A 131 6.72 9.40 -15.43
CA ASP A 131 7.96 9.93 -15.99
C ASP A 131 7.67 11.09 -16.95
N PHE A 132 6.64 10.96 -17.79
CA PHE A 132 6.20 12.02 -18.68
C PHE A 132 5.74 13.27 -17.91
N ILE A 133 4.90 13.10 -16.88
CA ILE A 133 4.44 14.20 -16.02
C ILE A 133 5.62 14.86 -15.30
N PHE A 134 6.56 14.07 -14.78
CA PHE A 134 7.72 14.57 -14.07
C PHE A 134 8.65 15.35 -15.01
N ALA A 135 8.88 14.86 -16.22
CA ALA A 135 9.65 15.56 -17.25
C ALA A 135 8.98 16.88 -17.67
N LEU A 136 7.66 16.85 -17.87
CA LEU A 136 6.88 18.04 -18.23
C LEU A 136 6.87 19.09 -17.12
N SER A 137 6.84 18.67 -15.85
CA SER A 137 6.95 19.55 -14.69
C SER A 137 8.36 20.13 -14.52
N THR A 138 9.40 19.34 -14.78
CA THR A 138 10.80 19.75 -14.60
C THR A 138 11.29 20.69 -15.71
N PHE A 139 10.79 20.54 -16.93
CA PHE A 139 11.18 21.34 -18.10
C PHE A 139 11.00 22.87 -17.94
N PRO A 140 9.84 23.40 -17.50
CA PRO A 140 9.67 24.83 -17.29
C PRO A 140 10.54 25.36 -16.15
N ILE A 141 10.78 24.55 -15.11
CA ILE A 141 11.64 24.92 -13.97
C ILE A 141 13.09 25.12 -14.43
N GLN A 142 13.61 24.22 -15.25
CA GLN A 142 14.96 24.35 -15.79
C GLN A 142 15.10 25.55 -16.74
N ARG A 143 14.09 25.81 -17.58
CA ARG A 143 14.05 26.98 -18.48
C ARG A 143 14.05 28.29 -17.69
N GLY A 144 13.29 28.38 -16.60
CA GLY A 144 13.25 29.56 -15.74
C GLY A 144 14.58 29.81 -15.01
N LEU A 145 15.20 28.75 -14.47
CA LEU A 145 16.51 28.86 -13.81
C LEU A 145 17.63 29.28 -14.79
N ALA A 146 17.60 28.80 -16.03
CA ALA A 146 18.57 29.20 -17.05
C ALA A 146 18.43 30.68 -17.44
N LEU A 147 17.21 31.23 -17.46
CA LEU A 147 16.95 32.64 -17.73
C LEU A 147 17.42 33.54 -16.58
N TYR A 148 17.27 33.08 -15.33
CA TYR A 148 17.73 33.81 -14.14
C TYR A 148 19.26 33.88 -14.04
N HIS A 149 19.98 32.84 -14.48
CA HIS A 149 21.45 32.84 -14.48
C HIS A 149 22.10 33.69 -15.59
N THR A 150 21.33 34.11 -16.60
CA THR A 150 21.81 34.90 -17.75
C THR A 150 21.49 36.40 -17.66
N LEU A 151 20.75 36.81 -16.62
CA LEU A 151 20.40 38.19 -16.27
C LEU A 151 21.31 38.69 -15.14
#